data_AF-A0A962SKY8-F1
#
_entry.id   AF-A0A962SKY8-F1
#
_cell.length_a   1.000
_cell.length_b   1.000
_cell.length_c   1.000
_cell.angle_alpha   90.00
_cell.angle_beta   90.00
_cell.angle_gamma   90.00
#
_symmetry.space_group_name_H-M   'P 1'
#
loop_
_entity.id
_entity.type
_entity.pdbx_description
1 polymer ?
#
loop_
_entity_poly.entity_id
_entity_poly.type
_entity_poly.pdbx_seq_one_letter_code
_entity_poly.pdbx_strand_id
1 'polypeptide(L)'
;MRLELEENGSTCPKCGAPQQNGISCIRCGIVFHKISGTAARSTNSPVQSPGYRSEHNLPFATLIRLSQLILLCSLFLLVLSYHYQDVLPPADFYADVELSDPVQSKTSLAPFKVRSSDIIYTITPIQNYRLQGVVVSYHNSDAWWDIYHHRSWQDFINIKDICVIWGENVSSGIYLNMAFKNSTWTCWAYWPDTETARRFSMHQLSNNHLLVLDENIREKLDQVEIGDLIRLSGVLASYSHSNGQFYRGTSTSRTDTGNGACETILLTEFDIVKSANPGWQRLNTVAWWLCAVSLILIPVLIVRAPVRWSD
;
A
#
# COMPACT_ATOMS: atom_id res chain seq x y z
N MET A 1 -34.85 36.25 -81.21
CA MET A 1 -33.47 36.42 -80.72
C MET A 1 -33.34 35.56 -79.47
N ARG A 2 -32.91 34.30 -79.63
CA ARG A 2 -32.86 33.28 -78.57
C ARG A 2 -31.38 32.97 -78.35
N LEU A 3 -30.90 33.26 -77.16
CA LEU A 3 -29.49 33.15 -76.75
C LEU A 3 -29.05 31.68 -76.78
N GLU A 4 -28.01 31.38 -77.55
CA GLU A 4 -27.29 30.10 -77.53
C GLU A 4 -26.45 30.03 -76.25
N LEU A 5 -26.66 28.98 -75.46
CA LEU A 5 -25.83 28.65 -74.30
C LEU A 5 -24.62 27.84 -74.82
N GLU A 6 -23.42 28.42 -74.73
CA GLU A 6 -22.17 27.69 -74.95
C GLU A 6 -21.99 26.63 -73.84
N GLU A 7 -22.12 25.34 -74.20
CA GLU A 7 -21.72 24.23 -73.33
C GLU A 7 -20.19 24.12 -73.31
N ASN A 8 -19.58 24.62 -72.24
CA ASN A 8 -18.14 24.51 -71.99
C ASN A 8 -17.77 23.05 -71.63
N GLY A 9 -17.52 22.22 -72.64
CA GLY A 9 -17.07 20.83 -72.46
C GLY A 9 -15.61 20.77 -72.00
N SER A 10 -15.34 20.07 -70.90
CA SER A 10 -13.97 19.90 -70.38
C SER A 10 -13.29 18.68 -71.02
N THR A 11 -11.99 18.77 -71.32
CA THR A 11 -11.21 17.65 -71.88
C THR A 11 -10.50 16.86 -70.77
N CYS A 12 -10.47 15.53 -70.87
CA CYS A 12 -9.79 14.69 -69.89
C CYS A 12 -8.25 14.87 -69.94
N PRO A 13 -7.57 15.14 -68.81
CA PRO A 13 -6.13 15.41 -68.79
C PRO A 13 -5.25 14.17 -69.03
N LYS A 14 -5.81 12.95 -68.94
CA LYS A 14 -5.06 11.70 -69.17
C LYS A 14 -5.13 11.21 -70.61
N CYS A 15 -6.28 11.37 -71.29
CA CYS A 15 -6.50 10.80 -72.63
C CYS A 15 -7.02 11.79 -73.68
N GLY A 16 -7.23 13.06 -73.32
CA GLY A 16 -7.65 14.12 -74.23
C GLY A 16 -9.08 14.02 -74.76
N ALA A 17 -9.88 13.04 -74.31
CA ALA A 17 -11.25 12.89 -74.77
C ALA A 17 -12.13 14.06 -74.28
N PRO A 18 -12.99 14.65 -75.13
CA PRO A 18 -13.97 15.65 -74.71
C PRO A 18 -15.00 15.01 -73.78
N GLN A 19 -15.34 15.66 -72.67
CA GLN A 19 -16.26 15.15 -71.66
C GLN A 19 -17.38 16.16 -71.41
N GLN A 20 -18.59 15.62 -71.24
CA GLN A 20 -19.68 16.32 -70.59
C GLN A 20 -19.52 16.10 -69.07
N ASN A 21 -19.81 17.13 -68.27
CA ASN A 21 -19.51 17.17 -66.83
C ASN A 21 -19.83 15.85 -66.09
N GLY A 22 -18.81 15.25 -65.45
CA GLY A 22 -18.92 13.98 -64.73
C GLY A 22 -17.73 13.75 -63.79
N ILE A 23 -17.89 12.87 -62.80
CA ILE A 23 -16.89 12.62 -61.74
C ILE A 23 -15.71 11.76 -62.25
N SER A 24 -15.91 11.01 -63.34
CA SER A 24 -14.89 10.17 -63.97
C SER A 24 -14.94 10.22 -65.49
N CYS A 25 -13.81 9.94 -66.14
CA CYS A 25 -13.72 9.89 -67.59
C CYS A 25 -14.37 8.63 -68.16
N ILE A 26 -15.31 8.79 -69.09
CA ILE A 26 -16.07 7.70 -69.70
C ILE A 26 -15.18 6.77 -70.54
N ARG A 27 -14.07 7.29 -71.10
CA ARG A 27 -13.18 6.53 -72.00
C ARG A 27 -12.06 5.77 -71.27
N CYS A 28 -11.50 6.33 -70.21
CA CYS A 28 -10.34 5.75 -69.53
C CYS A 28 -10.54 5.49 -68.03
N GLY A 29 -11.72 5.81 -67.49
CA GLY A 29 -12.11 5.51 -66.11
C GLY A 29 -11.44 6.35 -65.02
N ILE A 30 -10.65 7.37 -65.36
CA ILE A 30 -9.96 8.16 -64.33
C ILE A 30 -10.93 9.09 -63.59
N VAL A 31 -10.80 9.16 -62.26
CA VAL A 31 -11.59 10.05 -61.38
C VAL A 31 -10.86 11.38 -61.23
N PHE A 32 -11.51 12.50 -61.58
CA PHE A 32 -10.84 13.80 -61.68
C PHE A 32 -10.29 14.32 -60.35
N HIS A 33 -10.96 14.03 -59.23
CA HIS A 33 -10.51 14.43 -57.89
C HIS A 33 -9.16 13.78 -57.46
N LYS A 34 -8.73 12.68 -58.11
CA LYS A 34 -7.42 12.05 -57.83
C LYS A 34 -6.25 12.73 -58.55
N ILE A 35 -6.49 13.61 -59.53
CA ILE A 35 -5.43 14.29 -60.32
C ILE A 35 -5.13 15.69 -59.75
N SER A 36 -6.08 16.31 -59.06
CA SER A 36 -5.95 17.65 -58.46
C SER A 36 -4.84 17.77 -57.41
N GLY A 37 -4.32 16.65 -56.90
CA GLY A 37 -3.22 16.63 -55.93
C GLY A 37 -1.81 16.79 -56.52
N THR A 38 -1.66 16.81 -57.85
CA THR A 38 -0.33 16.71 -58.48
C THR A 38 -0.02 17.76 -59.56
N ALA A 39 -0.93 18.72 -59.80
CA ALA A 39 -0.79 19.71 -60.86
C ALA A 39 -0.83 21.17 -60.38
N ALA A 40 -0.24 21.48 -59.21
CA ALA A 40 0.00 22.85 -58.77
C ALA A 40 1.50 23.05 -58.49
N ARG A 41 2.30 23.15 -59.56
CA ARG A 41 3.71 23.55 -59.47
C ARG A 41 4.01 24.59 -60.55
N SER A 42 3.58 25.83 -60.35
CA SER A 42 4.29 27.03 -60.82
C SER A 42 3.73 28.31 -60.20
N THR A 43 4.63 29.10 -59.62
CA THR A 43 4.63 30.56 -59.45
C THR A 43 3.52 31.23 -58.61
N ASN A 44 3.83 31.59 -57.36
CA ASN A 44 3.87 32.99 -56.88
C ASN A 44 4.31 33.10 -55.39
N SER A 45 4.91 34.25 -55.09
CA SER A 45 5.64 34.75 -53.89
C SER A 45 5.18 34.32 -52.48
N PRO A 46 6.07 34.38 -51.47
CA PRO A 46 5.78 33.91 -50.12
C PRO A 46 4.90 34.91 -49.37
N VAL A 47 3.61 34.60 -49.24
CA VAL A 47 2.78 35.16 -48.17
C VAL A 47 3.19 34.46 -46.88
N GLN A 48 3.94 35.16 -46.02
CA GLN A 48 4.22 34.71 -44.66
C GLN A 48 2.89 34.54 -43.92
N SER A 49 2.50 33.29 -43.68
CA SER A 49 1.42 32.98 -42.75
C SER A 49 1.86 33.39 -41.35
N PRO A 50 0.98 34.00 -40.53
CA PRO A 50 1.32 34.31 -39.15
C PRO A 50 1.64 33.00 -38.45
N GLY A 51 2.82 32.94 -37.84
CA GLY A 51 3.32 31.78 -37.13
C GLY A 51 2.23 31.25 -36.20
N TYR A 52 1.71 30.07 -36.53
CA TYR A 52 1.00 29.25 -35.58
C TYR A 52 2.02 28.97 -34.48
N ARG A 53 1.91 29.72 -33.36
CA ARG A 53 2.62 29.41 -32.12
C ARG A 53 2.39 27.93 -31.89
N SER A 54 3.46 27.15 -31.87
CA SER A 54 3.39 25.78 -31.37
C SER A 54 2.80 25.89 -29.98
N GLU A 55 1.50 25.63 -29.83
CA GLU A 55 0.95 25.25 -28.55
C GLU A 55 1.89 24.15 -28.05
N HIS A 56 2.39 24.32 -26.83
CA HIS A 56 3.25 23.33 -26.19
C HIS A 56 2.46 22.03 -26.08
N ASN A 57 2.50 21.22 -27.13
CA ASN A 57 1.96 19.88 -27.15
C ASN A 57 2.79 19.12 -26.14
N LEU A 58 2.23 18.90 -24.95
CA LEU A 58 2.83 17.99 -23.98
C LEU A 58 3.19 16.69 -24.74
N PRO A 59 4.44 16.21 -24.65
CA PRO A 59 4.86 15.03 -25.40
C PRO A 59 4.25 13.79 -24.73
N PHE A 60 2.96 13.56 -24.95
CA PHE A 60 2.17 12.50 -24.29
C PHE A 60 2.82 11.12 -24.45
N ALA A 61 3.41 10.82 -25.60
CA ALA A 61 4.15 9.57 -25.82
C ALA A 61 5.39 9.46 -24.90
N THR A 62 6.15 10.54 -24.72
CA THR A 62 7.30 10.57 -23.79
C THR A 62 6.84 10.46 -22.35
N LEU A 63 5.75 11.14 -21.98
CA LEU A 63 5.16 11.05 -20.64
C LEU A 63 4.64 9.65 -20.34
N ILE A 64 3.97 8.99 -21.28
CA ILE A 64 3.52 7.60 -21.14
C ILE A 64 4.71 6.67 -20.95
N ARG A 65 5.76 6.78 -21.79
CA ARG A 65 6.98 5.96 -21.66
C ARG A 65 7.70 6.18 -20.32
N LEU A 66 7.78 7.42 -19.87
CA LEU A 66 8.35 7.76 -18.56
C LEU A 66 7.52 7.15 -17.42
N SER A 67 6.19 7.30 -17.46
CA SER A 67 5.30 6.70 -16.47
C SER A 67 5.37 5.17 -16.45
N GLN A 68 5.51 4.52 -17.63
CA GLN A 68 5.72 3.08 -17.72
C GLN A 68 7.06 2.66 -17.12
N LEU A 69 8.13 3.42 -17.36
CA LEU A 69 9.44 3.17 -16.74
C LEU A 69 9.36 3.33 -15.21
N ILE A 70 8.73 4.39 -14.72
CA ILE A 70 8.50 4.61 -13.28
C ILE A 70 7.71 3.44 -12.69
N LEU A 71 6.65 2.99 -13.36
CA LEU A 71 5.87 1.84 -12.93
C LEU A 71 6.75 0.58 -12.79
N LEU A 72 7.53 0.24 -13.81
CA LEU A 72 8.40 -0.94 -13.79
C LEU A 72 9.48 -0.84 -12.71
N CYS A 73 10.14 0.31 -12.58
CA CYS A 73 11.12 0.55 -11.52
C CYS A 73 10.48 0.47 -10.13
N SER A 74 9.29 1.06 -9.95
CA SER A 74 8.57 1.05 -8.67
C SER A 74 8.11 -0.36 -8.29
N LEU A 75 7.67 -1.19 -9.25
CA LEU A 75 7.34 -2.60 -9.00
C LEU A 75 8.57 -3.41 -8.57
N PHE A 76 9.70 -3.20 -9.24
CA PHE A 76 10.96 -3.85 -8.85
C PHE A 76 11.38 -3.44 -7.43
N LEU A 77 11.36 -2.14 -7.13
CA LEU A 77 11.70 -1.63 -5.80
C LEU A 77 10.72 -2.12 -4.74
N LEU A 78 9.44 -2.23 -5.04
CA LEU A 78 8.41 -2.73 -4.12
C LEU A 78 8.67 -4.19 -3.75
N VAL A 79 8.97 -5.05 -4.73
CA VAL A 79 9.33 -6.46 -4.48
C VAL A 79 10.61 -6.55 -3.65
N LEU A 80 11.63 -5.76 -4.00
CA LEU A 80 12.89 -5.75 -3.29
C LEU A 80 12.70 -5.30 -1.83
N SER A 81 12.05 -4.16 -1.61
CA SER A 81 11.81 -3.64 -0.26
C SER A 81 10.93 -4.54 0.58
N TYR A 82 9.91 -5.17 -0.02
CA TYR A 82 9.04 -6.12 0.67
C TYR A 82 9.83 -7.32 1.21
N HIS A 83 10.86 -7.78 0.51
CA HIS A 83 11.69 -8.90 0.97
C HIS A 83 12.58 -8.53 2.15
N TYR A 84 13.06 -7.28 2.22
CA TYR A 84 14.05 -6.84 3.21
C TYR A 84 13.48 -6.06 4.40
N GLN A 85 12.26 -5.53 4.31
CA GLN A 85 11.68 -4.70 5.37
C GLN A 85 11.43 -5.45 6.68
N ASP A 86 11.15 -6.76 6.62
CA ASP A 86 10.81 -7.60 7.78
C ASP A 86 11.98 -8.49 8.23
N VAL A 87 13.19 -8.26 7.68
CA VAL A 87 14.39 -9.00 8.10
C VAL A 87 14.77 -8.57 9.51
N LEU A 88 14.71 -9.52 10.44
CA LEU A 88 15.04 -9.27 11.84
C LEU A 88 16.52 -8.85 12.00
N PRO A 89 16.82 -7.72 12.66
CA PRO A 89 18.18 -7.30 12.97
C PRO A 89 18.92 -8.35 13.81
N PRO A 90 20.26 -8.42 13.76
CA PRO A 90 21.07 -9.27 14.63
C PRO A 90 20.99 -8.85 16.11
N ALA A 91 21.36 -9.74 17.05
CA ALA A 91 21.15 -9.52 18.48
C ALA A 91 21.90 -8.30 19.05
N ASP A 92 23.08 -7.99 18.51
CA ASP A 92 23.89 -6.83 18.87
C ASP A 92 23.20 -5.49 18.56
N PHE A 93 22.25 -5.47 17.64
CA PHE A 93 21.39 -4.32 17.39
C PHE A 93 20.60 -3.89 18.64
N TYR A 94 20.28 -4.81 19.56
CA TYR A 94 19.50 -4.54 20.77
C TYR A 94 20.35 -4.45 22.05
N ALA A 95 21.68 -4.58 21.95
CA ALA A 95 22.56 -4.74 23.11
C ALA A 95 22.65 -3.52 24.04
N ASP A 96 22.22 -2.34 23.57
CA ASP A 96 22.16 -1.10 24.33
C ASP A 96 20.95 -1.00 25.26
N VAL A 97 20.04 -1.99 25.20
CA VAL A 97 18.77 -1.97 25.93
C VAL A 97 18.58 -3.27 26.71
N GLU A 98 18.30 -3.13 28.00
CA GLU A 98 17.95 -4.27 28.85
C GLU A 98 16.52 -4.76 28.54
N LEU A 99 16.39 -6.04 28.21
CA LEU A 99 15.11 -6.68 27.87
C LEU A 99 14.68 -7.63 29.00
N SER A 100 14.31 -7.05 30.15
CA SER A 100 13.86 -7.79 31.33
C SER A 100 12.45 -8.35 31.16
N ASP A 101 12.05 -9.25 32.07
CA ASP A 101 10.68 -9.74 32.11
C ASP A 101 9.66 -8.62 32.35
N PRO A 102 8.41 -8.78 31.84
CA PRO A 102 7.36 -7.80 32.05
C PRO A 102 7.06 -7.58 33.53
N VAL A 103 6.91 -6.31 33.91
CA VAL A 103 6.62 -5.93 35.29
C VAL A 103 5.11 -5.82 35.47
N GLN A 104 4.59 -6.54 36.45
CA GLN A 104 3.18 -6.48 36.85
C GLN A 104 3.04 -5.93 38.26
N SER A 105 2.07 -5.04 38.48
CA SER A 105 1.73 -4.55 39.81
C SER A 105 0.23 -4.41 40.00
N LYS A 106 -0.22 -4.32 41.26
CA LYS A 106 -1.62 -4.06 41.56
C LYS A 106 -2.06 -2.73 40.93
N THR A 107 -3.19 -2.73 40.21
CA THR A 107 -3.82 -1.51 39.71
C THR A 107 -4.79 -0.91 40.73
N SER A 108 -4.99 0.40 40.69
CA SER A 108 -6.01 1.11 41.47
C SER A 108 -7.21 1.55 40.63
N LEU A 109 -7.21 1.25 39.33
CA LEU A 109 -8.31 1.61 38.44
C LEU A 109 -9.53 0.72 38.71
N ALA A 110 -10.68 1.35 38.94
CA ALA A 110 -11.96 0.67 38.97
C ALA A 110 -12.45 0.38 37.53
N PRO A 111 -13.34 -0.60 37.33
CA PRO A 111 -13.97 -0.82 36.04
C PRO A 111 -14.68 0.44 35.53
N PHE A 112 -14.56 0.72 34.24
CA PHE A 112 -15.13 1.92 33.63
C PHE A 112 -15.66 1.63 32.23
N LYS A 113 -16.41 2.59 31.68
CA LYS A 113 -16.98 2.48 30.34
C LYS A 113 -16.41 3.56 29.45
N VAL A 114 -16.14 3.20 28.20
CA VAL A 114 -15.69 4.12 27.15
C VAL A 114 -16.57 3.95 25.94
N ARG A 115 -16.77 5.04 25.19
CA ARG A 115 -17.47 4.99 23.91
C ARG A 115 -16.44 5.18 22.81
N SER A 116 -16.44 4.28 21.83
CA SER A 116 -15.73 4.44 20.56
C SER A 116 -16.74 4.19 19.45
N SER A 117 -16.87 5.16 18.53
CA SER A 117 -17.97 5.19 17.55
C SER A 117 -19.35 5.04 18.26
N ASP A 118 -20.20 4.14 17.78
CA ASP A 118 -21.53 3.86 18.34
C ASP A 118 -21.54 2.72 19.39
N ILE A 119 -20.37 2.29 19.85
CA ILE A 119 -20.22 1.13 20.76
C ILE A 119 -19.73 1.57 22.14
N ILE A 120 -20.38 1.04 23.17
CA ILE A 120 -19.96 1.22 24.56
C ILE A 120 -19.16 0.00 24.99
N TYR A 121 -17.90 0.20 25.33
CA TYR A 121 -17.00 -0.81 25.87
C TYR A 121 -16.99 -0.71 27.40
N THR A 122 -17.04 -1.86 28.08
CA THR A 122 -16.84 -1.96 29.53
C THR A 122 -15.47 -2.58 29.75
N ILE A 123 -14.55 -1.81 30.33
CA ILE A 123 -13.16 -2.23 30.59
C ILE A 123 -13.02 -2.52 32.09
N THR A 124 -12.45 -3.68 32.40
CA THR A 124 -12.17 -4.15 33.76
C THR A 124 -10.65 -4.31 33.93
N PRO A 125 -9.96 -3.30 34.47
CA PRO A 125 -8.53 -3.37 34.76
C PRO A 125 -8.21 -4.42 35.82
N ILE A 126 -7.08 -5.11 35.66
CA ILE A 126 -6.63 -6.19 36.55
C ILE A 126 -5.30 -5.83 37.20
N GLN A 127 -4.27 -5.50 36.41
CA GLN A 127 -2.92 -5.19 36.88
C GLN A 127 -2.27 -4.13 35.99
N ASN A 128 -1.42 -3.28 36.58
CA ASN A 128 -0.54 -2.43 35.78
C ASN A 128 0.53 -3.30 35.13
N TYR A 129 0.91 -2.95 33.92
CA TYR A 129 1.79 -3.77 33.09
C TYR A 129 2.79 -2.91 32.34
N ARG A 130 4.04 -3.37 32.29
CA ARG A 130 5.10 -2.78 31.47
C ARG A 130 5.89 -3.88 30.79
N LEU A 131 6.10 -3.73 29.48
CA LEU A 131 6.88 -4.63 28.66
C LEU A 131 7.83 -3.82 27.76
N GLN A 132 9.05 -4.33 27.61
CA GLN A 132 10.02 -3.87 26.64
C GLN A 132 10.55 -5.08 25.90
N GLY A 133 10.50 -5.07 24.58
CA GLY A 133 10.80 -6.25 23.78
C GLY A 133 10.76 -5.99 22.28
N VAL A 134 11.10 -7.03 21.52
CA VAL A 134 11.22 -7.00 20.06
C VAL A 134 9.97 -7.59 19.43
N VAL A 135 9.38 -6.85 18.48
CA VAL A 135 8.25 -7.33 17.69
C VAL A 135 8.73 -8.33 16.66
N VAL A 136 8.21 -9.56 16.68
CA VAL A 136 8.61 -10.63 15.74
C VAL A 136 7.52 -11.01 14.74
N SER A 137 6.28 -10.62 15.03
CA SER A 137 5.15 -10.79 14.13
C SER A 137 4.04 -9.88 14.61
N TYR A 138 3.20 -9.39 13.70
CA TYR A 138 1.97 -8.71 14.07
C TYR A 138 0.84 -9.14 13.15
N HIS A 139 -0.38 -9.02 13.65
CA HIS A 139 -1.59 -9.12 12.86
C HIS A 139 -2.27 -7.76 12.91
N ASN A 140 -2.42 -7.12 11.74
CA ASN A 140 -3.12 -5.85 11.65
C ASN A 140 -4.61 -6.10 11.46
N SER A 141 -5.42 -5.79 12.48
CA SER A 141 -6.89 -5.84 12.41
C SER A 141 -7.51 -4.66 11.65
N ASP A 142 -6.73 -3.60 11.38
CA ASP A 142 -7.15 -2.35 10.73
C ASP A 142 -6.55 -2.14 9.33
N ALA A 143 -6.02 -3.20 8.69
CA ALA A 143 -5.50 -3.06 7.33
C ALA A 143 -6.61 -2.56 6.39
N TRP A 144 -6.31 -1.61 5.50
CA TRP A 144 -7.28 -0.96 4.59
C TRP A 144 -8.03 -1.91 3.63
N TRP A 145 -7.55 -3.14 3.42
CA TRP A 145 -8.29 -4.22 2.74
C TRP A 145 -9.25 -4.98 3.66
N ASP A 146 -9.14 -4.78 4.97
CA ASP A 146 -9.90 -5.41 6.06
C ASP A 146 -11.08 -4.54 6.56
N ILE A 147 -11.52 -3.60 5.71
CA ILE A 147 -12.85 -2.97 5.78
C ILE A 147 -13.96 -4.06 5.81
N TYR A 148 -13.65 -5.30 5.41
CA TYR A 148 -14.58 -6.42 5.40
C TYR A 148 -14.63 -7.26 6.69
N HIS A 149 -13.60 -7.34 7.57
CA HIS A 149 -13.72 -8.06 8.86
C HIS A 149 -14.29 -7.22 10.01
N HIS A 150 -14.41 -5.90 9.85
CA HIS A 150 -15.19 -5.03 10.74
C HIS A 150 -16.65 -5.50 10.92
N ARG A 151 -17.16 -6.38 10.05
CA ARG A 151 -18.53 -6.89 10.10
C ARG A 151 -18.77 -8.05 11.08
N SER A 152 -17.75 -8.76 11.54
CA SER A 152 -17.98 -9.94 12.38
C SER A 152 -17.89 -9.67 13.88
N TRP A 153 -17.06 -8.71 14.34
CA TRP A 153 -16.80 -8.47 15.78
C TRP A 153 -16.92 -7.00 16.23
N GLN A 154 -16.92 -6.02 15.32
CA GLN A 154 -17.07 -4.58 15.64
C GLN A 154 -16.17 -4.08 16.79
N ASP A 155 -14.90 -4.50 16.80
CA ASP A 155 -13.95 -4.08 17.82
C ASP A 155 -13.10 -2.91 17.30
N PHE A 156 -13.45 -1.69 17.73
CA PHE A 156 -12.82 -0.44 17.27
C PHE A 156 -11.72 0.06 18.21
N ILE A 157 -11.49 -0.63 19.33
CA ILE A 157 -10.48 -0.23 20.32
C ILE A 157 -9.28 -1.16 20.30
N ASN A 158 -9.41 -2.39 19.81
CA ASN A 158 -8.27 -3.24 19.50
C ASN A 158 -7.68 -2.93 18.12
N ILE A 159 -6.53 -2.28 18.11
CA ILE A 159 -5.92 -1.77 16.88
C ILE A 159 -4.99 -2.79 16.24
N LYS A 160 -4.14 -3.43 17.05
CA LYS A 160 -3.05 -4.28 16.54
C LYS A 160 -2.68 -5.35 17.54
N ASP A 161 -2.61 -6.59 17.07
CA ASP A 161 -2.11 -7.73 17.84
C ASP A 161 -0.64 -7.95 17.51
N ILE A 162 0.24 -7.91 18.52
CA ILE A 162 1.69 -8.02 18.33
C ILE A 162 2.28 -9.18 19.13
N CYS A 163 3.13 -9.97 18.47
CA CYS A 163 3.94 -10.97 19.11
C CYS A 163 5.30 -10.37 19.48
N VAL A 164 5.62 -10.43 20.77
CA VAL A 164 6.81 -9.78 21.33
C VAL A 164 7.66 -10.81 22.05
N ILE A 165 8.97 -10.74 21.84
CA ILE A 165 9.99 -11.53 22.57
C ILE A 165 10.96 -10.60 23.34
N TRP A 166 11.60 -11.13 24.37
CA TRP A 166 12.57 -10.39 25.19
C TRP A 166 13.59 -11.35 25.82
N GLY A 167 14.47 -10.84 26.69
CA GLY A 167 15.39 -11.64 27.49
C GLY A 167 16.40 -12.46 26.68
N GLU A 168 16.56 -13.72 27.04
CA GLU A 168 17.51 -14.66 26.43
C GLU A 168 17.13 -14.98 24.98
N ASN A 169 15.84 -14.96 24.65
CA ASN A 169 15.38 -15.16 23.27
C ASN A 169 16.00 -14.14 22.31
N VAL A 170 16.22 -12.90 22.76
CA VAL A 170 16.84 -11.84 21.96
C VAL A 170 18.36 -11.83 22.14
N SER A 171 18.84 -11.78 23.38
CA SER A 171 20.28 -11.61 23.66
C SER A 171 21.15 -12.78 23.16
N SER A 172 20.63 -14.01 23.13
CA SER A 172 21.34 -15.17 22.57
C SER A 172 21.33 -15.24 21.03
N GLY A 173 20.53 -14.40 20.37
CA GLY A 173 20.31 -14.45 18.93
C GLY A 173 19.45 -15.63 18.44
N ILE A 174 18.89 -16.44 19.34
CA ILE A 174 18.17 -17.66 18.94
C ILE A 174 16.94 -17.37 18.08
N TYR A 175 16.28 -16.23 18.28
CA TYR A 175 15.13 -15.77 17.50
C TYR A 175 15.39 -15.67 16.00
N LEU A 176 16.64 -15.49 15.56
CA LEU A 176 17.01 -15.44 14.14
C LEU A 176 16.86 -16.80 13.43
N ASN A 177 16.85 -17.89 14.19
CA ASN A 177 16.62 -19.25 13.69
C ASN A 177 15.16 -19.69 13.82
N MET A 178 14.28 -18.80 14.27
CA MET A 178 12.88 -19.06 14.49
C MET A 178 12.05 -18.46 13.34
N ALA A 179 10.87 -19.04 13.09
CA ALA A 179 9.83 -18.39 12.33
C ALA A 179 8.64 -18.09 13.23
N PHE A 180 8.03 -16.92 13.06
CA PHE A 180 6.89 -16.48 13.87
C PHE A 180 5.67 -16.23 13.00
N LYS A 181 4.50 -16.53 13.54
CA LYS A 181 3.22 -16.19 12.92
C LYS A 181 2.27 -15.73 14.00
N ASN A 182 1.51 -14.67 13.72
CA ASN A 182 0.50 -14.18 14.65
C ASN A 182 -0.92 -14.28 14.07
N SER A 183 -1.90 -14.40 14.95
CA SER A 183 -3.32 -14.18 14.73
C SER A 183 -3.93 -13.53 15.96
N THR A 184 -5.20 -13.15 15.87
CA THR A 184 -5.96 -12.53 16.97
C THR A 184 -6.00 -13.30 18.29
N TRP A 185 -5.61 -14.59 18.31
CA TRP A 185 -5.67 -15.44 19.51
C TRP A 185 -4.35 -16.10 19.87
N THR A 186 -3.39 -16.14 18.96
CA THR A 186 -2.20 -16.96 19.13
C THR A 186 -1.03 -16.40 18.37
N CYS A 187 0.10 -16.24 19.08
CA CYS A 187 1.42 -16.18 18.45
C CYS A 187 2.04 -17.58 18.42
N TRP A 188 2.34 -18.06 17.21
CA TRP A 188 3.06 -19.30 16.98
C TRP A 188 4.54 -19.01 16.74
N ALA A 189 5.38 -19.83 17.36
CA ALA A 189 6.81 -19.89 17.11
C ALA A 189 7.16 -21.27 16.53
N TYR A 190 7.97 -21.29 15.49
CA TYR A 190 8.41 -22.49 14.78
C TYR A 190 9.94 -22.54 14.79
N TRP A 191 10.48 -23.73 14.98
CA TRP A 191 11.91 -24.01 15.02
C TRP A 191 12.27 -25.14 14.05
N PRO A 192 13.48 -25.12 13.45
CA PRO A 192 13.90 -26.13 12.48
C PRO A 192 14.36 -27.44 13.13
N ASP A 193 14.83 -27.39 14.39
CA ASP A 193 15.45 -28.53 15.06
C ASP A 193 15.28 -28.48 16.60
N THR A 194 15.60 -29.59 17.27
CA THR A 194 15.44 -29.75 18.72
C THR A 194 16.38 -28.87 19.54
N GLU A 195 17.58 -28.56 19.05
CA GLU A 195 18.52 -27.71 19.78
C GLU A 195 18.04 -26.26 19.77
N THR A 196 17.52 -25.79 18.64
CA THR A 196 16.87 -24.48 18.56
C THR A 196 15.68 -24.40 19.51
N ALA A 197 14.82 -25.43 19.53
CA ALA A 197 13.68 -25.53 20.45
C ALA A 197 14.10 -25.48 21.93
N ARG A 198 15.21 -26.14 22.28
CA ARG A 198 15.74 -26.19 23.65
C ARG A 198 16.29 -24.85 24.14
N ARG A 199 16.82 -24.05 23.22
CA ARG A 199 17.40 -22.72 23.51
C ARG A 199 16.36 -21.61 23.56
N PHE A 200 15.25 -21.75 22.83
CA PHE A 200 14.16 -20.78 22.82
C PHE A 200 13.25 -20.96 24.05
N SER A 201 13.03 -19.89 24.81
CA SER A 201 12.15 -19.88 25.97
C SER A 201 10.74 -19.40 25.60
N MET A 202 9.75 -20.28 25.68
CA MET A 202 8.34 -19.89 25.49
C MET A 202 7.82 -18.93 26.57
N HIS A 203 8.50 -18.82 27.72
CA HIS A 203 8.16 -17.86 28.78
C HIS A 203 8.62 -16.43 28.48
N GLN A 204 9.48 -16.25 27.46
CA GLN A 204 9.96 -14.95 26.98
C GLN A 204 9.37 -14.61 25.60
N LEU A 205 8.10 -14.99 25.42
CA LEU A 205 7.26 -14.69 24.28
C LEU A 205 5.86 -14.34 24.78
N SER A 206 5.23 -13.34 24.19
CA SER A 206 3.87 -12.91 24.52
C SER A 206 3.09 -12.55 23.27
N ASN A 207 1.79 -12.81 23.29
CA ASN A 207 0.87 -12.34 22.26
C ASN A 207 0.00 -11.24 22.85
N ASN A 208 0.31 -10.00 22.49
CA ASN A 208 -0.28 -8.81 23.09
C ASN A 208 -1.40 -8.29 22.21
N HIS A 209 -2.56 -8.10 22.82
CA HIS A 209 -3.74 -7.51 22.23
C HIS A 209 -3.90 -6.08 22.76
N LEU A 210 -3.74 -5.09 21.88
CA LEU A 210 -3.50 -3.71 22.29
C LEU A 210 -4.75 -2.85 22.12
N LEU A 211 -5.33 -2.47 23.26
CA LEU A 211 -6.46 -1.55 23.33
C LEU A 211 -5.95 -0.11 23.41
N VAL A 212 -6.44 0.75 22.52
CA VAL A 212 -5.99 2.14 22.42
C VAL A 212 -7.19 3.09 22.48
N LEU A 213 -7.10 4.08 23.37
CA LEU A 213 -8.08 5.17 23.49
C LEU A 213 -7.51 6.54 23.08
N ASP A 214 -6.18 6.67 23.05
CA ASP A 214 -5.48 7.90 22.67
C ASP A 214 -5.00 7.81 21.22
N GLU A 215 -5.39 8.78 20.40
CA GLU A 215 -5.03 8.82 18.98
C GLU A 215 -3.52 8.89 18.75
N ASN A 216 -2.77 9.58 19.63
CA ASN A 216 -1.31 9.65 19.51
C ASN A 216 -0.65 8.28 19.71
N ILE A 217 -1.23 7.45 20.56
CA ILE A 217 -0.76 6.07 20.75
C ILE A 217 -1.13 5.24 19.53
N ARG A 218 -2.32 5.44 18.95
CA ARG A 218 -2.75 4.74 17.72
C ARG A 218 -1.79 5.03 16.58
N GLU A 219 -1.48 6.30 16.33
CA GLU A 219 -0.56 6.71 15.25
C GLU A 219 0.85 6.09 15.41
N LYS A 220 1.34 5.97 16.65
CA LYS A 220 2.62 5.28 16.91
C LYS A 220 2.52 3.77 16.67
N LEU A 221 1.41 3.15 17.09
CA LEU A 221 1.19 1.71 16.95
C LEU A 221 1.05 1.29 15.48
N ASP A 222 0.44 2.14 14.66
CA ASP A 222 0.32 1.96 13.21
C ASP A 222 1.70 1.88 12.53
N GLN A 223 2.69 2.61 13.05
CA GLN A 223 4.06 2.65 12.54
C GLN A 223 4.94 1.47 12.99
N VAL A 224 4.47 0.63 13.90
CA VAL A 224 5.25 -0.51 14.42
C VAL A 224 5.44 -1.56 13.34
N GLU A 225 6.67 -2.01 13.16
CA GLU A 225 7.02 -3.03 12.19
C GLU A 225 7.77 -4.21 12.81
N ILE A 226 7.94 -5.29 12.04
CA ILE A 226 8.71 -6.45 12.48
C ILE A 226 10.18 -6.05 12.70
N GLY A 227 10.75 -6.50 13.81
CA GLY A 227 12.10 -6.18 14.27
C GLY A 227 12.18 -4.93 15.14
N ASP A 228 11.12 -4.13 15.25
CA ASP A 228 11.17 -2.94 16.08
C ASP A 228 11.32 -3.31 17.56
N LEU A 229 12.21 -2.59 18.24
CA LEU A 229 12.29 -2.59 19.69
C LEU A 229 11.27 -1.61 20.23
N ILE A 230 10.32 -2.12 21.00
CA ILE A 230 9.22 -1.33 21.56
C ILE A 230 9.27 -1.29 23.08
N ARG A 231 8.64 -0.27 23.64
CA ARG A 231 8.30 -0.18 25.05
C ARG A 231 6.84 0.20 25.17
N LEU A 232 6.10 -0.57 25.96
CA LEU A 232 4.69 -0.31 26.22
C LEU A 232 4.42 -0.31 27.73
N SER A 233 3.51 0.57 28.15
CA SER A 233 2.95 0.59 29.50
C SER A 233 1.44 0.76 29.44
N GLY A 234 0.76 0.15 30.40
CA GLY A 234 -0.70 0.20 30.46
C GLY A 234 -1.24 -0.64 31.60
N VAL A 235 -2.45 -1.14 31.41
CA VAL A 235 -3.09 -2.08 32.32
C VAL A 235 -3.55 -3.33 31.59
N LEU A 236 -3.24 -4.51 32.14
CA LEU A 236 -3.91 -5.75 31.77
C LEU A 236 -5.38 -5.60 32.11
N ALA A 237 -6.26 -5.81 31.14
CA ALA A 237 -7.69 -5.63 31.32
C ALA A 237 -8.49 -6.70 30.58
N SER A 238 -9.65 -7.08 31.12
CA SER A 238 -10.69 -7.69 30.31
C SER A 238 -11.65 -6.62 29.81
N TYR A 239 -12.33 -6.88 28.69
CA TYR A 239 -13.35 -5.97 28.19
C TYR A 239 -14.48 -6.69 27.46
N SER A 240 -15.62 -6.02 27.41
CA SER A 240 -16.80 -6.41 26.67
C SER A 240 -17.39 -5.19 25.97
N HIS A 241 -18.29 -5.40 25.03
CA HIS A 241 -18.95 -4.29 24.34
C HIS A 241 -20.46 -4.48 24.22
N SER A 242 -21.19 -3.37 24.09
CA SER A 242 -22.65 -3.36 24.12
C SER A 242 -23.33 -4.01 22.91
N ASN A 243 -22.63 -4.19 21.79
CA ASN A 243 -23.23 -4.71 20.55
C ASN A 243 -23.08 -6.23 20.38
N GLY A 244 -23.71 -7.02 21.25
CA GLY A 244 -23.72 -8.48 21.18
C GLY A 244 -23.01 -9.17 22.34
N GLN A 245 -22.78 -10.48 22.21
CA GLN A 245 -22.07 -11.29 23.21
C GLN A 245 -20.57 -11.32 22.92
N PHE A 246 -19.89 -10.20 23.16
CA PHE A 246 -18.44 -10.14 23.10
C PHE A 246 -17.84 -10.00 24.49
N TYR A 247 -16.83 -10.84 24.77
CA TYR A 247 -16.00 -10.74 25.95
C TYR A 247 -14.59 -11.21 25.60
N ARG A 248 -13.59 -10.45 26.01
CA ARG A 248 -12.18 -10.84 25.93
C ARG A 248 -11.52 -10.65 27.29
N GLY A 249 -10.80 -11.68 27.73
CA GLY A 249 -10.04 -11.68 28.97
C GLY A 249 -8.59 -11.21 28.77
N THR A 250 -7.78 -11.35 29.82
CA THR A 250 -6.34 -11.15 29.78
C THR A 250 -5.64 -12.19 30.64
N SER A 251 -4.47 -12.65 30.21
CA SER A 251 -3.55 -13.38 31.07
C SER A 251 -2.85 -12.43 32.05
N THR A 252 -2.52 -12.99 33.22
CA THR A 252 -1.61 -12.41 34.23
C THR A 252 -0.47 -13.36 34.58
N SER A 253 -0.45 -14.56 33.98
CA SER A 253 0.56 -15.59 34.21
C SER A 253 1.61 -15.55 33.11
N ARG A 254 2.83 -16.04 33.37
CA ARG A 254 3.89 -16.24 32.34
C ARG A 254 4.00 -17.70 31.89
N THR A 255 3.25 -18.60 32.52
CA THR A 255 3.37 -20.05 32.32
C THR A 255 2.10 -20.67 31.78
N ASP A 256 1.06 -19.88 31.51
CA ASP A 256 -0.15 -20.34 30.85
C ASP A 256 0.07 -20.51 29.35
N THR A 257 -0.71 -21.42 28.76
CA THR A 257 -0.58 -21.81 27.36
C THR A 257 -1.96 -21.99 26.74
N GLY A 258 -2.07 -21.78 25.43
CA GLY A 258 -3.31 -21.98 24.69
C GLY A 258 -4.29 -20.80 24.78
N ASN A 259 -5.57 -21.07 24.55
CA ASN A 259 -6.60 -20.03 24.50
C ASN A 259 -6.72 -19.33 25.87
N GLY A 260 -6.42 -18.03 25.89
CA GLY A 260 -6.46 -17.20 27.11
C GLY A 260 -5.10 -16.79 27.66
N ALA A 261 -4.00 -17.31 27.10
CA ALA A 261 -2.63 -16.93 27.49
C ALA A 261 -2.18 -15.55 26.96
N CYS A 262 -3.03 -14.87 26.18
CA CYS A 262 -2.73 -13.55 25.62
C CYS A 262 -2.94 -12.45 26.66
N GLU A 263 -2.10 -11.42 26.58
CA GLU A 263 -2.19 -10.21 27.35
C GLU A 263 -3.08 -9.21 26.61
N THR A 264 -4.23 -8.87 27.18
CA THR A 264 -5.04 -7.76 26.68
C THR A 264 -4.67 -6.51 27.47
N ILE A 265 -4.07 -5.54 26.79
CA ILE A 265 -3.45 -4.38 27.42
C ILE A 265 -4.15 -3.12 26.95
N LEU A 266 -4.76 -2.38 27.88
CA LEU A 266 -5.13 -1.00 27.65
C LEU A 266 -3.89 -0.11 27.77
N LEU A 267 -3.42 0.42 26.64
CA LEU A 267 -2.21 1.22 26.57
C LEU A 267 -2.43 2.61 27.16
N THR A 268 -1.47 3.03 27.99
CA THR A 268 -1.31 4.41 28.45
C THR A 268 -0.07 5.06 27.86
N GLU A 269 0.93 4.26 27.51
CA GLU A 269 2.16 4.71 26.85
C GLU A 269 2.64 3.66 25.85
N PHE A 270 3.15 4.12 24.73
CA PHE A 270 3.73 3.28 23.69
C PHE A 270 4.83 4.05 22.97
N ASP A 271 6.00 3.44 22.83
CA ASP A 271 7.15 3.99 22.12
C ASP A 271 7.84 2.92 21.27
N ILE A 272 8.22 3.30 20.05
CA ILE A 272 9.22 2.58 19.26
C ILE A 272 10.58 3.11 19.70
N VAL A 273 11.30 2.33 20.51
CA VAL A 273 12.61 2.70 21.05
C VAL A 273 13.67 2.66 19.94
N LYS A 274 13.58 1.67 19.05
CA LYS A 274 14.51 1.51 17.92
C LYS A 274 13.81 0.83 16.75
N SER A 275 13.84 1.45 15.58
CA SER A 275 13.27 0.90 14.36
C SER A 275 14.27 0.00 13.63
N ALA A 276 13.86 -1.21 13.23
CA ALA A 276 14.75 -2.19 12.60
C ALA A 276 15.22 -1.79 11.20
N ASN A 277 14.27 -1.56 10.28
CA ASN A 277 14.55 -1.38 8.85
C ASN A 277 13.91 -0.11 8.26
N PRO A 278 14.10 1.08 8.85
CA PRO A 278 13.40 2.29 8.44
C PRO A 278 13.68 2.69 6.98
N GLY A 279 14.86 2.34 6.44
CA GLY A 279 15.20 2.58 5.05
C GLY A 279 14.35 1.76 4.07
N TRP A 280 14.22 0.45 4.33
CA TRP A 280 13.42 -0.46 3.50
C TRP A 280 11.92 -0.19 3.63
N GLN A 281 11.45 0.11 4.83
CA GLN A 281 10.05 0.49 5.08
C GLN A 281 9.68 1.75 4.28
N ARG A 282 10.50 2.81 4.35
CA ARG A 282 10.28 4.03 3.55
C ARG A 282 10.34 3.78 2.05
N LEU A 283 11.31 2.97 1.60
CA LEU A 283 11.42 2.61 0.18
C LEU A 283 10.16 1.87 -0.28
N ASN A 284 9.63 0.95 0.52
CA ASN A 284 8.39 0.24 0.25
C ASN A 284 7.22 1.22 0.09
N THR A 285 7.04 2.12 1.07
CA THR A 285 5.97 3.13 1.03
C THR A 285 6.07 4.00 -0.23
N VAL A 286 7.26 4.52 -0.55
CA VAL A 286 7.47 5.37 -1.74
C VAL A 286 7.23 4.57 -3.03
N ALA A 287 7.75 3.35 -3.13
CA ALA A 287 7.56 2.49 -4.29
C ALA A 287 6.08 2.16 -4.51
N TRP A 288 5.32 1.89 -3.44
CA TRP A 288 3.89 1.67 -3.50
C TRP A 288 3.14 2.88 -4.06
N TRP A 289 3.42 4.09 -3.55
CA TRP A 289 2.78 5.32 -4.04
C TRP A 289 3.11 5.60 -5.50
N LEU A 290 4.38 5.44 -5.90
CA LEU A 290 4.79 5.60 -7.30
C LEU A 290 4.09 4.60 -8.22
N CYS A 291 3.94 3.35 -7.78
CA CYS A 291 3.20 2.32 -8.51
C CYS A 291 1.73 2.72 -8.66
N ALA A 292 1.06 3.08 -7.57
CA ALA A 292 -0.35 3.48 -7.56
C ALA A 292 -0.61 4.71 -8.46
N VAL A 293 0.20 5.76 -8.33
CA VAL A 293 0.09 6.97 -9.16
C VAL A 293 0.31 6.63 -10.64
N SER A 294 1.29 5.79 -10.96
CA SER A 294 1.57 5.41 -12.35
C SER A 294 0.45 4.58 -12.96
N LEU A 295 -0.14 3.66 -12.19
CA LEU A 295 -1.30 2.85 -12.61
C LEU A 295 -2.53 3.72 -12.95
N ILE A 296 -2.71 4.85 -12.26
CA ILE A 296 -3.80 5.81 -12.55
C ILE A 296 -3.42 6.74 -13.72
N LEU A 297 -2.18 7.23 -13.74
CA LEU A 297 -1.73 8.24 -14.70
C LEU A 297 -1.66 7.69 -16.13
N ILE A 298 -1.21 6.45 -16.32
CA ILE A 298 -1.05 5.86 -17.66
C ILE A 298 -2.39 5.81 -18.42
N PRO A 299 -3.49 5.23 -17.88
CA PRO A 299 -4.80 5.27 -18.52
C PRO A 299 -5.29 6.69 -18.82
N VAL A 300 -5.11 7.63 -17.87
CA VAL A 300 -5.51 9.04 -18.05
C VAL A 300 -4.79 9.68 -19.23
N LEU A 301 -3.48 9.44 -19.38
CA LEU A 301 -2.69 9.96 -20.49
C LEU A 301 -3.11 9.32 -21.82
N ILE A 302 -3.40 8.01 -21.84
CA ILE A 302 -3.87 7.30 -23.04
C ILE A 302 -5.23 7.83 -23.51
N VAL A 303 -6.16 8.07 -22.58
CA VAL A 303 -7.50 8.59 -22.91
C VAL A 303 -7.44 10.04 -23.42
N ARG A 304 -6.61 10.89 -22.80
CA ARG A 304 -6.50 12.31 -23.21
C ARG A 304 -5.75 12.52 -24.52
N ALA A 305 -4.85 11.63 -24.88
CA ALA A 305 -4.11 11.68 -26.13
C ALA A 305 -3.95 10.26 -26.67
N PRO A 306 -4.94 9.73 -27.43
CA PRO A 306 -4.82 8.43 -28.05
C PRO A 306 -3.65 8.46 -29.02
N VAL A 307 -2.52 7.89 -28.59
CA VAL A 307 -1.32 7.78 -29.41
C VAL A 307 -1.70 6.96 -30.63
N ARG A 308 -1.68 7.57 -31.82
CA ARG A 308 -1.75 6.82 -33.07
C ARG A 308 -0.43 6.06 -33.18
N TRP A 309 -0.47 4.76 -32.92
CA TRP A 309 0.63 3.86 -33.24
C TRP A 309 0.72 3.83 -34.76
N SER A 310 1.60 4.65 -35.34
CA SER A 310 1.97 4.52 -36.74
C SER A 310 2.99 3.40 -36.83
N ASP A 311 2.62 2.34 -37.56
CA ASP A 311 3.45 1.20 -37.95
C ASP A 311 4.78 1.62 -38.60
#